data_AF-A0A7X8J3G2-F1
#
_entry.id   AF-A0A7X8J3G2-F1
#
_cell.length_a   1.000
_cell.length_b   1.000
_cell.length_c   1.000
_cell.angle_alpha   90.00
_cell.angle_beta   90.00
_cell.angle_gamma   90.00
#
_symmetry.space_group_name_H-M   'P 1'
#
loop_
_entity.id
_entity.type
_entity.pdbx_description
1 polymer ?
#
loop_
_entity_poly.entity_id
_entity_poly.type
_entity_poly.pdbx_seq_one_letter_code
_entity_poly.pdbx_strand_id
1 'polypeptide(L)'
;MSKNKKSFNRDLMYKKIMPTIPKKGLEAAQENEEVLNTYAVGGENLREGSVFKNKELNIIKEEKSEEILFNITEKIVLKKLSATLKRVNCCRCDRCKKDIIAITLNNLKPLYIVATRDEIEQKINNMENMGSKVTTEVIKAILVVRKNPRH
;
A
#
# COMPACT_ATOMS: atom_id res chain seq x y z
N MET A 1 3.67 -53.21 -25.46
CA MET A 1 3.14 -52.60 -24.21
C MET A 1 2.93 -51.12 -24.45
N SER A 2 1.72 -50.58 -24.23
CA SER A 2 1.43 -49.17 -24.46
C SER A 2 0.89 -48.52 -23.20
N LYS A 3 1.69 -47.65 -22.57
CA LYS A 3 1.31 -46.95 -21.33
C LYS A 3 0.37 -45.79 -21.69
N ASN A 4 -0.93 -45.93 -21.39
CA ASN A 4 -1.90 -44.86 -21.59
C ASN A 4 -1.48 -43.61 -20.82
N LYS A 5 -1.15 -42.54 -21.55
CA LYS A 5 -0.91 -41.21 -20.97
C LYS A 5 -2.25 -40.70 -20.43
N LYS A 6 -2.36 -40.57 -19.11
CA LYS A 6 -3.51 -39.91 -18.46
C LYS A 6 -3.60 -38.48 -19.00
N SER A 7 -4.59 -38.22 -19.86
CA SER A 7 -4.80 -36.90 -20.45
C SER A 7 -5.14 -35.90 -19.34
N PHE A 8 -4.35 -34.84 -19.24
CA PHE A 8 -4.50 -33.81 -18.23
C PHE A 8 -5.77 -33.01 -18.51
N ASN A 9 -6.86 -33.34 -17.80
CA ASN A 9 -8.17 -32.78 -18.07
C ASN A 9 -8.28 -31.37 -17.44
N ARG A 10 -8.19 -30.35 -18.30
CA ARG A 10 -8.15 -28.92 -17.93
C ARG A 10 -9.38 -28.49 -17.11
N ASP A 11 -10.55 -29.04 -17.40
CA ASP A 11 -11.81 -28.66 -16.76
C ASP A 11 -11.92 -29.22 -15.34
N LEU A 12 -11.38 -30.42 -15.10
CA LEU A 12 -11.23 -30.99 -13.77
C LEU A 12 -10.22 -30.21 -12.90
N MET A 13 -9.21 -29.58 -13.52
CA MET A 13 -8.32 -28.67 -12.81
C MET A 13 -9.02 -27.35 -12.49
N TYR A 14 -9.75 -26.77 -13.45
CA TYR A 14 -10.48 -25.51 -13.28
C TYR A 14 -11.53 -25.59 -12.16
N LYS A 15 -12.29 -26.68 -12.10
CA LYS A 15 -13.27 -26.97 -11.03
C LYS A 15 -12.65 -27.15 -9.63
N LYS A 16 -11.35 -27.45 -9.54
CA LYS A 16 -10.63 -27.59 -8.26
C LYS A 16 -9.91 -26.30 -7.84
N ILE A 17 -9.60 -25.42 -8.79
CA ILE A 17 -8.93 -24.14 -8.54
C ILE A 17 -9.96 -23.03 -8.23
N MET A 18 -11.13 -23.05 -8.86
CA MET A 18 -12.18 -22.07 -8.58
C MET A 18 -12.98 -22.43 -7.31
N PRO A 19 -13.02 -21.57 -6.28
CA PRO A 19 -13.89 -21.76 -5.13
C PRO A 19 -15.33 -21.43 -5.54
N THR A 20 -16.09 -22.45 -5.95
CA THR A 20 -17.52 -22.27 -6.21
C THR A 20 -18.26 -22.09 -4.89
N ILE A 21 -18.60 -20.85 -4.56
CA ILE A 21 -19.59 -20.55 -3.52
C ILE A 21 -20.89 -21.28 -3.93
N PRO A 22 -21.39 -22.25 -3.14
CA PRO A 22 -22.57 -22.99 -3.52
C PRO A 22 -23.79 -22.06 -3.44
N LYS A 23 -24.32 -21.66 -4.60
CA LYS A 23 -25.65 -21.03 -4.69
C LYS A 23 -26.71 -22.04 -4.24
N LYS A 24 -27.02 -22.03 -2.94
CA LYS A 24 -28.18 -22.73 -2.38
C LYS A 24 -29.23 -21.68 -2.03
N GLY A 25 -30.28 -21.60 -2.86
CA GLY A 25 -31.37 -20.63 -2.71
C GLY A 25 -31.18 -19.33 -3.50
N LEU A 26 -31.47 -19.35 -4.80
CA LEU A 26 -32.27 -18.25 -5.36
C LEU A 26 -33.73 -18.63 -5.11
N GLU A 27 -34.45 -17.81 -4.34
CA GLU A 27 -35.88 -17.45 -4.48
C GLU A 27 -36.41 -16.84 -3.19
N ALA A 28 -36.23 -15.52 -3.04
CA ALA A 28 -37.11 -14.61 -2.31
C ALA A 28 -36.66 -13.16 -2.56
N ALA A 29 -37.62 -12.23 -2.63
CA ALA A 29 -37.44 -10.78 -2.75
C ALA A 29 -36.67 -10.30 -4.01
N GLN A 30 -37.45 -9.91 -5.02
CA GLN A 30 -37.15 -8.68 -5.75
C GLN A 30 -37.03 -7.55 -4.71
N GLU A 31 -36.01 -6.69 -4.82
CA GLU A 31 -36.19 -5.24 -4.95
C GLU A 31 -34.87 -4.45 -4.88
N ASN A 32 -34.83 -3.39 -5.69
CA ASN A 32 -34.08 -2.14 -5.56
C ASN A 32 -32.53 -2.17 -5.65
N GLU A 33 -32.06 -1.53 -6.72
CA GLU A 33 -30.83 -0.74 -6.69
C GLU A 33 -30.88 0.22 -5.50
N GLU A 34 -29.77 0.39 -4.77
CA GLU A 34 -29.14 1.71 -4.73
C GLU A 34 -27.70 1.66 -4.19
N VAL A 35 -26.95 2.69 -4.54
CA VAL A 35 -25.49 2.79 -4.39
C VAL A 35 -25.15 3.62 -3.16
N LEU A 36 -24.18 3.14 -2.37
CA LEU A 36 -23.29 3.92 -1.49
C LEU A 36 -23.91 5.16 -0.79
N ASN A 37 -24.26 5.03 0.49
CA ASN A 37 -23.78 5.91 1.57
C ASN A 37 -24.51 5.60 2.88
N THR A 38 -23.78 5.42 3.98
CA THR A 38 -23.66 6.45 5.04
C THR A 38 -22.88 5.91 6.24
N TYR A 39 -22.10 6.81 6.82
CA TYR A 39 -21.39 6.64 8.07
C TYR A 39 -22.40 6.75 9.22
N ALA A 40 -22.62 5.66 9.95
CA ALA A 40 -23.52 5.65 11.11
C ALA A 40 -22.70 5.54 12.41
N VAL A 41 -22.58 6.65 13.13
CA VAL A 41 -22.09 6.70 14.52
C VAL A 41 -23.16 7.37 15.37
N GLY A 42 -23.53 6.71 16.47
CA GLY A 42 -24.60 7.12 17.38
C GLY A 42 -25.68 6.04 17.48
N GLY A 43 -25.98 5.43 18.63
CA GLY A 43 -25.31 5.49 19.93
C GLY A 43 -26.33 5.62 21.07
N GLU A 44 -26.64 4.51 21.74
CA GLU A 44 -27.58 4.48 22.86
C GLU A 44 -27.07 3.63 24.04
N ASN A 45 -27.54 3.95 25.25
CA ASN A 45 -27.06 3.41 26.52
C ASN A 45 -27.91 2.22 26.98
N LEU A 46 -27.30 1.28 27.70
CA LEU A 46 -27.98 0.54 28.77
C LEU A 46 -27.07 0.45 30.00
N ARG A 47 -27.64 0.58 31.20
CA ARG A 47 -26.94 0.70 32.50
C ARG A 47 -27.17 -0.53 33.39
N GLU A 48 -26.43 -0.57 34.51
CA GLU A 48 -26.53 -1.54 35.63
C GLU A 48 -25.89 -2.92 35.32
N GLY A 49 -25.18 -3.64 36.21
CA GLY A 49 -24.63 -3.40 37.55
C GLY A 49 -24.02 -4.72 38.09
N SER A 50 -23.04 -4.79 39.00
CA SER A 50 -22.19 -3.80 39.67
C SER A 50 -20.94 -4.49 40.30
N VAL A 51 -20.08 -3.75 41.03
CA VAL A 51 -18.98 -4.25 41.92
C VAL A 51 -17.97 -5.27 41.33
N PHE A 52 -16.77 -4.80 41.00
CA PHE A 52 -15.52 -5.32 41.59
C PHE A 52 -14.41 -4.25 41.44
N LYS A 53 -14.07 -3.57 42.54
CA LYS A 53 -12.86 -2.73 42.60
C LYS A 53 -11.66 -3.64 42.84
N ASN A 54 -10.87 -3.91 41.80
CA ASN A 54 -9.46 -4.21 41.98
C ASN A 54 -8.63 -3.26 41.14
N LYS A 55 -7.93 -2.40 41.88
CA LYS A 55 -6.76 -1.64 41.43
C LYS A 55 -5.67 -2.68 41.08
N GLU A 56 -4.76 -2.32 40.17
CA GLU A 56 -3.63 -3.16 39.76
C GLU A 56 -3.98 -4.36 38.87
N LEU A 57 -4.14 -4.10 37.58
CA LEU A 57 -3.00 -4.30 36.69
C LEU A 57 -2.85 -3.07 35.80
N ASN A 58 -1.65 -2.51 35.76
CA ASN A 58 -1.29 -1.51 34.75
C ASN A 58 -1.05 -2.28 33.44
N ILE A 59 -2.13 -2.81 32.85
CA ILE A 59 -2.13 -3.28 31.47
C ILE A 59 -1.84 -2.01 30.68
N ILE A 60 -0.57 -1.84 30.31
CA ILE A 60 -0.13 -0.93 29.28
C ILE A 60 -1.15 -1.10 28.17
N LYS A 61 -1.91 -0.04 27.87
CA LYS A 61 -2.68 -0.03 26.63
C LYS A 61 -1.63 -0.13 25.55
N GLU A 62 -1.44 -1.35 25.05
CA GLU A 62 -0.97 -1.57 23.70
C GLU A 62 -2.04 -0.96 22.81
N GLU A 63 -1.97 0.37 22.67
CA GLU A 63 -2.63 1.11 21.63
C GLU A 63 -2.17 0.44 20.35
N LYS A 64 -3.06 -0.38 19.79
CA LYS A 64 -2.80 -1.26 18.66
C LYS A 64 -2.27 -0.40 17.52
N SER A 65 -0.96 -0.33 17.44
CA SER A 65 -0.29 0.63 16.60
C SER A 65 -0.63 0.29 15.15
N GLU A 66 -1.10 1.28 14.40
CA GLU A 66 -1.56 1.07 13.03
C GLU A 66 -0.35 0.70 12.16
N GLU A 67 -0.10 -0.61 12.04
CA GLU A 67 0.88 -1.16 11.11
C GLU A 67 0.47 -0.81 9.68
N ILE A 68 1.34 -0.09 8.97
CA ILE A 68 1.11 0.30 7.58
C ILE A 68 2.12 -0.35 6.65
N LEU A 69 1.64 -0.81 5.49
CA LEU A 69 2.49 -1.23 4.39
C LEU A 69 3.04 0.01 3.67
N PHE A 70 4.35 0.19 3.68
CA PHE A 70 4.99 1.40 3.16
C PHE A 70 6.27 1.12 2.35
N ASN A 71 6.46 1.86 1.24
CA ASN A 71 7.68 1.81 0.43
C ASN A 71 8.68 2.88 0.90
N ILE A 72 9.75 2.47 1.58
CA ILE A 72 10.78 3.39 2.10
C ILE A 72 11.42 4.20 0.97
N THR A 73 11.70 3.54 -0.16
CA THR A 73 12.37 4.16 -1.32
C THR A 73 11.59 5.37 -1.84
N GLU A 74 10.26 5.34 -1.79
CA GLU A 74 9.39 6.43 -2.25
C GLU A 74 9.57 7.70 -1.41
N LYS A 75 9.56 7.61 -0.08
CA LYS A 75 9.78 8.76 0.80
C LYS A 75 11.18 9.35 0.61
N ILE A 76 12.19 8.51 0.39
CA ILE A 76 13.58 8.96 0.13
C ILE A 76 13.66 9.68 -1.22
N VAL A 77 13.05 9.16 -2.28
CA VAL A 77 12.96 9.81 -3.60
C VAL A 77 12.29 11.18 -3.48
N LEU A 78 11.15 11.29 -2.80
CA LEU A 78 10.45 12.57 -2.59
C LEU A 78 11.31 13.59 -1.83
N LYS A 79 11.94 13.19 -0.72
CA LYS A 79 12.88 14.03 0.05
C LYS A 79 14.02 14.53 -0.85
N LYS A 80 14.70 13.64 -1.59
CA LYS A 80 15.84 14.02 -2.45
C LYS A 80 15.42 14.85 -3.68
N LEU A 81 14.29 14.55 -4.32
CA LEU A 81 13.77 15.30 -5.47
C LEU A 81 13.50 16.77 -5.12
N SER A 82 12.86 17.04 -3.99
CA SER A 82 12.60 18.43 -3.56
C SER A 82 13.89 19.23 -3.33
N ALA A 83 14.98 18.56 -2.92
CA ALA A 83 16.29 19.18 -2.74
C ALA A 83 17.03 19.38 -4.07
N THR A 84 16.94 18.44 -5.03
CA THR A 84 17.58 18.58 -6.35
C THR A 84 16.88 19.62 -7.23
N LEU A 85 15.54 19.67 -7.25
CA LEU A 85 14.74 20.65 -8.02
C LEU A 85 14.97 22.12 -7.62
N LYS A 86 15.54 22.37 -6.44
CA LYS A 86 15.99 23.71 -6.02
C LYS A 86 17.33 24.11 -6.66
N ARG A 87 18.17 23.13 -7.01
CA ARG A 87 19.52 23.34 -7.56
C ARG A 87 19.55 23.28 -9.09
N VAL A 88 18.62 22.57 -9.72
CA VAL A 88 18.58 22.39 -11.18
C VAL A 88 17.43 23.17 -11.83
N ASN A 89 17.75 23.88 -12.91
CA ASN A 89 16.74 24.55 -13.74
C ASN A 89 16.06 23.52 -14.66
N CYS A 90 14.82 23.18 -14.32
CA CYS A 90 13.91 22.31 -15.07
C CYS A 90 12.45 22.67 -14.78
N CYS A 91 11.50 22.12 -15.55
CA CYS A 91 10.09 22.42 -15.37
C CYS A 91 9.56 21.93 -14.01
N ARG A 92 8.79 22.79 -13.32
CA ARG A 92 8.23 22.54 -11.98
C ARG A 92 6.73 22.21 -11.99
N CYS A 93 6.14 21.92 -13.15
CA CYS A 93 4.77 21.44 -13.22
C CYS A 93 4.64 20.04 -12.59
N ASP A 94 3.45 19.71 -12.08
CA ASP A 94 3.24 18.45 -11.37
C ASP A 94 3.32 17.22 -12.28
N ARG A 95 3.12 17.42 -13.59
CA ARG A 95 3.34 16.38 -14.61
C ARG A 95 4.81 15.97 -14.67
N CYS A 96 5.72 16.93 -14.84
CA CYS A 96 7.17 16.67 -14.81
C CYS A 96 7.64 16.09 -13.47
N LYS A 97 7.15 16.58 -12.33
CA LYS A 97 7.49 15.99 -11.02
C LYS A 97 7.11 14.51 -10.97
N LYS A 98 5.88 14.17 -11.37
CA LYS A 98 5.37 12.79 -11.39
C LYS A 98 6.14 11.91 -12.38
N ASP A 99 6.44 12.41 -13.58
CA ASP A 99 7.26 11.70 -14.58
C ASP A 99 8.67 11.38 -14.03
N ILE A 100 9.32 12.35 -13.37
CA ILE A 100 10.63 12.14 -12.71
C ILE A 100 10.52 11.06 -11.63
N ILE A 101 9.53 11.15 -10.73
CA ILE A 101 9.31 10.17 -9.65
C ILE A 101 9.11 8.77 -10.23
N ALA A 102 8.25 8.62 -11.25
CA ALA A 102 7.95 7.34 -11.88
C ALA A 102 9.20 6.70 -12.51
N ILE A 103 9.97 7.46 -13.30
CA ILE A 103 11.23 6.96 -13.90
C ILE A 103 12.22 6.56 -12.80
N THR A 104 12.34 7.37 -11.74
CA THR A 104 13.27 7.07 -10.64
C THR A 104 12.88 5.79 -9.90
N LEU A 105 11.59 5.61 -9.58
CA LEU A 105 11.11 4.44 -8.84
C LEU A 105 11.18 3.15 -9.67
N ASN A 106 10.95 3.23 -10.98
CA ASN A 106 11.08 2.07 -11.88
C ASN A 106 12.53 1.58 -12.02
N ASN A 107 13.52 2.48 -11.88
CA ASN A 107 14.94 2.14 -11.94
C ASN A 107 15.53 1.67 -10.59
N LEU A 108 14.84 1.94 -9.48
CA LEU A 108 15.30 1.61 -8.13
C LEU A 108 14.62 0.33 -7.62
N LYS A 109 15.32 -0.42 -6.77
CA LYS A 109 14.70 -1.54 -6.05
C LYS A 109 13.67 -0.99 -5.05
N PRO A 110 12.38 -1.36 -5.12
CA PRO A 110 11.41 -0.99 -4.11
C PRO A 110 11.73 -1.70 -2.79
N LEU A 111 11.46 -1.04 -1.66
CA LEU A 111 11.69 -1.60 -0.34
C LEU A 111 10.44 -1.36 0.51
N TYR A 112 9.54 -2.34 0.42
CA TYR A 112 8.31 -2.39 1.21
C TYR A 112 8.60 -2.94 2.61
N ILE A 113 8.03 -2.30 3.62
CA ILE A 113 8.00 -2.78 5.00
C ILE A 113 6.58 -2.67 5.55
N VAL A 114 6.25 -3.53 6.51
CA VAL A 114 5.11 -3.36 7.42
C VAL A 114 5.72 -2.96 8.76
N ALA A 115 5.28 -1.81 9.29
CA ALA A 115 5.79 -1.23 10.53
C ALA A 115 4.88 -0.08 10.99
N THR A 116 5.10 0.41 12.21
CA THR A 116 4.51 1.66 12.70
C THR A 116 5.13 2.88 11.99
N ARG A 117 4.45 4.03 12.05
CA ARG A 117 4.92 5.27 11.40
C ARG A 117 6.30 5.70 11.92
N ASP A 118 6.52 5.59 13.22
CA ASP A 118 7.77 6.04 13.86
C ASP A 118 8.96 5.14 13.47
N GLU A 119 8.76 3.83 13.41
CA GLU A 119 9.77 2.88 12.91
C GLU A 119 10.14 3.12 11.44
N ILE A 120 9.17 3.51 10.60
CA ILE A 120 9.41 3.87 9.21
C ILE A 120 10.34 5.09 9.14
N GLU A 121 10.09 6.12 9.94
CA GLU A 121 10.93 7.33 9.96
C GLU A 121 12.33 7.06 10.51
N GLN A 122 12.45 6.25 11.57
CA GLN A 122 13.75 5.78 12.08
C GLN A 122 14.53 5.01 11.01
N LYS A 123 13.91 4.05 10.31
CA LYS A 123 14.55 3.32 9.20
C LYS A 123 14.98 4.23 8.05
N ILE A 124 14.19 5.27 7.72
CA ILE A 124 14.57 6.25 6.69
C ILE A 124 15.83 7.01 7.08
N ASN A 125 15.94 7.44 8.35
CA ASN A 125 17.08 8.22 8.83
C ASN A 125 18.36 7.38 8.87
N ASN A 126 18.27 6.10 9.27
CA ASN A 126 19.41 5.18 9.30
C ASN A 126 19.94 4.78 7.91
N MET A 127 19.20 5.04 6.83
CA MET A 127 19.50 4.59 5.46
C MET A 127 20.30 5.61 4.63
N GLU A 128 21.29 6.28 5.24
CA GLU A 128 22.13 7.30 4.58
C GLU A 128 22.78 6.78 3.28
N ASN A 129 23.29 5.55 3.30
CA ASN A 129 23.94 4.87 2.18
C ASN A 129 23.03 4.69 0.95
N MET A 130 21.71 4.63 1.13
CA MET A 130 20.76 4.58 0.01
C MET A 130 20.58 5.96 -0.64
N GLY A 131 20.80 7.04 0.12
CA GLY A 131 20.59 8.42 -0.32
C GLY A 131 21.44 8.82 -1.53
N SER A 132 22.68 8.34 -1.64
CA SER A 132 23.58 8.62 -2.77
C SER A 132 23.07 7.99 -4.07
N LYS A 133 22.75 6.69 -4.05
CA LYS A 133 22.17 5.95 -5.19
C LYS A 133 20.84 6.54 -5.66
N VAL A 134 19.98 6.96 -4.72
CA VAL A 134 18.74 7.67 -5.05
C VAL A 134 19.04 9.00 -5.73
N THR A 135 20.00 9.80 -5.25
CA THR A 135 20.32 11.08 -5.91
C THR A 135 20.83 10.93 -7.33
N THR A 136 21.63 9.89 -7.63
CA THR A 136 22.12 9.65 -9.01
C THR A 136 20.99 9.27 -9.95
N GLU A 137 20.05 8.42 -9.53
CA GLU A 137 18.88 8.07 -10.36
C GLU A 137 17.92 9.24 -10.54
N VAL A 138 17.69 10.05 -9.49
CA VAL A 138 16.90 11.29 -9.60
C VAL A 138 17.50 12.24 -10.64
N ILE A 139 18.82 12.41 -10.66
CA ILE A 139 19.51 13.27 -11.65
C ILE A 139 19.33 12.70 -13.07
N LYS A 140 19.49 11.38 -13.27
CA LYS A 140 19.24 10.74 -14.57
C LYS A 140 17.80 10.95 -15.03
N ALA A 141 16.82 10.74 -14.16
CA ALA A 141 15.40 10.94 -14.46
C ALA A 141 15.08 12.40 -14.84
N ILE A 142 15.68 13.37 -14.14
CA ILE A 142 15.56 14.80 -14.49
C ILE A 142 16.12 15.08 -15.89
N LEU A 143 17.27 14.49 -16.26
CA LEU A 143 17.85 14.67 -17.60
C LEU A 143 16.96 14.09 -18.70
N VAL A 144 16.34 12.92 -18.47
CA VAL A 144 15.40 12.30 -19.41
C VAL A 144 14.16 13.18 -19.61
N VAL A 145 13.52 13.62 -18.53
CA VAL A 145 12.30 14.47 -18.60
C VAL A 145 12.60 15.86 -19.14
N ARG A 146 13.81 16.40 -18.89
CA ARG A 146 14.26 17.66 -19.48
C ARG A 146 14.53 17.55 -20.99
N LYS A 147 14.98 16.39 -21.47
CA LYS A 147 15.20 16.16 -22.91
C LYS A 147 13.88 16.07 -23.67
N ASN A 148 12.92 15.30 -23.16
CA ASN A 148 11.62 15.06 -23.78
C ASN A 148 10.47 15.40 -22.82
N PRO A 149 10.15 16.68 -22.58
CA PRO A 149 9.01 17.08 -21.75
C PRO A 149 7.67 16.64 -22.37
N ARG A 150 6.71 16.25 -21.53
CA ARG A 150 5.33 15.87 -21.91
C ARG A 150 4.26 16.86 -21.41
N HIS A 151 4.67 18.08 -21.06
CA HIS A 151 3.82 19.14 -20.54
C HIS A 151 3.56 20.20 -21.61
#